data_AF-A0A7I8MZ69-F1
#
_entry.id   AF-A0A7I8MZ69-F1
#
_cell.length_a   1.000
_cell.length_b   1.000
_cell.length_c   1.000
_cell.angle_alpha   90.00
_cell.angle_beta   90.00
_cell.angle_gamma   90.00
#
_symmetry.space_group_name_H-M   'P 1'
#
loop_
_entity.id
_entity.type
_entity.pdbx_description
1 polymer ?
#
loop_
_entity_poly.entity_id
_entity_poly.type
_entity_poly.pdbx_seq_one_letter_code
_entity_poly.pdbx_strand_id
1 'polypeptide(L)'
;MLIRGYSDVSISRSGVRTDRLCDLNWGVYFKLDADVRELFPYINGTVEGARYYDRPLHVRFVRDGANCALYPIEAMAAPFRGRDHVFDFIEDLVVFLNDIYENRSELTPSNKIHQEPASIVDIVKALPRTNCRKCGYATCMAFAAALRNGETTPADCPDFAEPISVCAVYPVFGPDGTVESTIAIETDGREPANQEEEPSRQTEPSTETLPEQTEPLYDRFGIRIQKDLTGRELEVLRLVADGASNSEISEMLCISPHTVKSHVIHIFNKLNVNDRTQAAVWAVRNQII
;
A
#
# COMPACT_ATOMS: atom_id res chain seq x y z
N MET A 1 28.07 7.21 -1.01
CA MET A 1 28.05 5.93 -0.34
C MET A 1 28.88 4.93 -1.13
N LEU A 2 29.63 4.05 -0.46
CA LEU A 2 30.25 2.90 -1.10
C LEU A 2 29.60 1.66 -0.50
N ILE A 3 29.00 0.82 -1.34
CA ILE A 3 28.44 -0.47 -0.96
C ILE A 3 29.63 -1.41 -0.72
N ARG A 4 29.75 -1.97 0.48
CA ARG A 4 30.91 -2.82 0.85
C ARG A 4 30.55 -4.30 0.88
N GLY A 5 29.26 -4.63 0.86
CA GLY A 5 28.81 -6.00 0.86
C GLY A 5 27.29 -6.15 0.72
N TYR A 6 26.87 -7.40 0.75
CA TYR A 6 25.48 -7.80 0.68
C TYR A 6 25.20 -8.95 1.66
N SER A 7 23.94 -9.12 2.04
CA SER A 7 23.49 -10.12 3.01
C SER A 7 22.11 -10.68 2.64
N ASP A 8 21.59 -11.61 3.45
CA ASP A 8 20.25 -12.19 3.28
C ASP A 8 19.96 -12.72 1.86
N VAL A 9 20.96 -13.36 1.23
CA VAL A 9 20.86 -13.86 -0.13
C VAL A 9 19.89 -15.05 -0.19
N SER A 10 18.79 -14.88 -0.91
CA SER A 10 17.80 -15.90 -1.18
C SER A 10 17.73 -16.16 -2.68
N ILE A 11 18.07 -17.39 -3.07
CA ILE A 11 18.03 -17.84 -4.47
C ILE A 11 16.83 -18.77 -4.64
N SER A 12 15.91 -18.40 -5.53
CA SER A 12 14.69 -19.15 -5.78
C SER A 12 14.59 -19.59 -7.23
N ARG A 13 13.87 -20.70 -7.47
CA ARG A 13 13.46 -21.09 -8.82
C ARG A 13 12.07 -20.55 -9.09
N SER A 14 11.94 -19.67 -10.07
CA SER A 14 10.67 -19.25 -10.66
C SER A 14 10.26 -20.27 -11.74
N GLY A 15 9.18 -21.01 -11.52
CA GLY A 15 8.64 -21.94 -12.50
C GLY A 15 7.56 -22.87 -11.95
N VAL A 16 6.31 -22.65 -12.38
CA VAL A 16 5.23 -23.62 -12.28
C VAL A 16 5.63 -24.90 -13.04
N ARG A 17 5.35 -26.08 -12.46
CA ARG A 17 5.61 -27.40 -13.08
C ARG A 17 4.79 -27.57 -14.37
N THR A 18 5.24 -27.04 -15.50
CA THR A 18 4.82 -27.48 -16.83
C THR A 18 5.95 -27.17 -17.82
N ASP A 19 6.46 -28.23 -18.44
CA ASP A 19 7.49 -28.27 -19.50
C ASP A 19 8.98 -28.32 -19.10
N ARG A 20 9.61 -29.38 -19.59
CA ARG A 20 10.98 -29.86 -19.33
C ARG A 20 12.08 -29.08 -20.07
N LEU A 21 11.86 -27.80 -20.41
CA LEU A 21 12.74 -27.04 -21.31
C LEU A 21 12.88 -25.55 -20.95
N CYS A 22 13.25 -25.19 -19.71
CA CYS A 22 13.70 -23.82 -19.40
C CYS A 22 14.83 -23.82 -18.36
N ASP A 23 16.07 -23.63 -18.81
CA ASP A 23 17.23 -23.41 -17.95
C ASP A 23 17.21 -22.03 -17.26
N LEU A 24 16.41 -21.07 -17.76
CA LEU A 24 16.26 -19.69 -17.27
C LEU A 24 15.21 -19.54 -16.14
N ASN A 25 15.34 -20.34 -15.09
CA ASN A 25 14.33 -20.39 -14.01
C ASN A 25 14.83 -19.85 -12.67
N TRP A 26 16.02 -19.27 -12.57
CA TRP A 26 16.55 -18.80 -11.28
C TRP A 26 16.34 -17.30 -11.09
N GLY A 27 16.02 -16.90 -9.87
CA GLY A 27 16.00 -15.51 -9.43
C GLY A 27 16.73 -15.37 -8.11
N VAL A 28 17.19 -14.15 -7.83
CA VAL A 28 17.85 -13.82 -6.57
C VAL A 28 17.21 -12.62 -5.92
N TYR A 29 17.12 -12.67 -4.60
CA TYR A 29 16.86 -11.55 -3.72
C TYR A 29 18.04 -11.43 -2.75
N PHE A 30 18.48 -10.21 -2.45
CA PHE A 30 19.51 -9.95 -1.46
C PHE A 30 19.39 -8.52 -0.93
N LYS A 31 20.01 -8.28 0.24
CA LYS A 31 20.09 -6.95 0.84
C LYS A 31 21.45 -6.33 0.66
N LEU A 32 21.47 -5.04 0.37
CA LEU A 32 22.67 -4.22 0.34
C LEU A 32 22.98 -3.72 1.75
N ASP A 33 24.25 -3.53 2.06
CA ASP A 33 24.69 -2.98 3.36
C ASP A 33 24.51 -1.45 3.47
N ALA A 34 23.91 -0.83 2.46
CA ALA A 34 23.89 0.62 2.29
C ALA A 34 22.64 1.08 1.51
N ASP A 35 22.11 2.27 1.82
CA ASP A 35 20.91 2.83 1.18
C ASP A 35 21.21 3.50 -0.18
N VAL A 36 20.84 2.85 -1.27
CA VAL A 36 21.15 3.27 -2.64
C VAL A 36 20.11 4.18 -3.28
N ARG A 37 19.14 4.73 -2.54
CA ARG A 37 18.06 5.57 -3.11
C ARG A 37 18.57 6.75 -3.93
N GLU A 38 19.73 7.30 -3.56
CA GLU A 38 20.34 8.44 -4.24
C GLU A 38 20.76 8.11 -5.68
N LEU A 39 20.96 6.82 -5.99
CA LEU A 39 21.38 6.35 -7.31
C LEU A 39 20.22 6.23 -8.30
N PHE A 40 18.97 6.19 -7.84
CA PHE A 40 17.82 5.87 -8.71
C PHE A 40 17.64 6.86 -9.86
N PRO A 41 17.73 8.20 -9.66
CA PRO A 41 17.65 9.15 -10.77
C PRO A 41 18.81 8.97 -11.76
N TYR A 42 20.00 8.64 -11.29
CA TYR A 42 21.17 8.42 -12.15
C TYR A 42 20.99 7.17 -13.00
N ILE A 43 20.61 6.04 -12.40
CA ILE A 43 20.28 4.80 -13.12
C ILE A 43 19.20 5.05 -14.18
N ASN A 44 18.16 5.80 -13.82
CA ASN A 44 17.04 6.13 -14.73
C ASN A 44 17.46 7.06 -15.90
N GLY A 45 18.53 7.83 -15.75
CA GLY A 45 19.05 8.73 -16.78
C GLY A 45 20.12 8.09 -17.66
N THR A 46 20.87 7.11 -17.13
CA THR A 46 22.03 6.52 -17.80
C THR A 46 21.76 5.14 -18.40
N VAL A 47 20.90 4.34 -17.77
CA VAL A 47 20.59 2.98 -18.23
C VAL A 47 19.40 3.01 -19.18
N GLU A 48 19.63 2.54 -20.40
CA GLU A 48 18.58 2.48 -21.42
C GLU A 48 17.41 1.59 -20.95
N GLY A 49 16.19 2.11 -21.06
CA GLY A 49 14.98 1.39 -20.67
C GLY A 49 14.75 1.30 -19.15
N ALA A 50 15.58 1.93 -18.33
CA ALA A 50 15.34 2.02 -16.90
C ALA A 50 14.04 2.78 -16.57
N ARG A 51 13.40 2.39 -15.48
CA ARG A 51 12.13 2.94 -15.00
C ARG A 51 12.21 3.19 -13.51
N TYR A 52 12.12 4.45 -13.13
CA TYR A 52 12.11 4.87 -11.73
C TYR A 52 10.68 5.06 -11.22
N TYR A 53 10.33 4.46 -10.08
CA TYR A 53 9.00 4.48 -9.47
C TYR A 53 9.06 5.11 -8.07
N ASP A 54 8.02 5.84 -7.68
CA ASP A 54 7.90 6.46 -6.35
C ASP A 54 7.02 5.66 -5.37
N ARG A 55 6.16 4.76 -5.87
CA ARG A 55 5.26 3.93 -5.05
C ARG A 55 5.14 2.49 -5.60
N PRO A 56 5.79 1.50 -4.95
CA PRO A 56 6.85 1.66 -3.95
C PRO A 56 8.11 2.28 -4.57
N LEU A 57 8.96 2.92 -3.77
CA LEU A 57 10.18 3.57 -4.24
C LEU A 57 11.20 2.53 -4.75
N HIS A 58 11.41 2.44 -6.07
CA HIS A 58 12.38 1.52 -6.67
C HIS A 58 12.73 1.92 -8.10
N VAL A 59 13.83 1.39 -8.63
CA VAL A 59 14.18 1.49 -10.06
C VAL A 59 14.26 0.10 -10.68
N ARG A 60 13.68 -0.07 -11.87
CA ARG A 60 13.78 -1.29 -12.69
C ARG A 60 14.65 -1.04 -13.90
N PHE A 61 15.52 -1.97 -14.24
CA PHE A 61 16.37 -1.90 -15.41
C PHE A 61 16.84 -3.31 -15.82
N VAL A 62 17.41 -3.44 -17.01
CA VAL A 62 17.97 -4.71 -17.49
C VAL A 62 19.49 -4.64 -17.44
N ARG A 63 20.13 -5.68 -16.92
CA ARG A 63 21.59 -5.83 -16.89
C ARG A 63 21.95 -7.29 -17.11
N ASP A 64 22.87 -7.56 -18.03
CA ASP A 64 23.31 -8.91 -18.43
C ASP A 64 22.17 -9.88 -18.76
N GLY A 65 21.09 -9.36 -19.35
CA GLY A 65 19.89 -10.12 -19.70
C GLY A 65 18.95 -10.44 -18.52
N ALA A 66 19.30 -10.05 -17.30
CA ALA A 66 18.43 -10.15 -16.13
C ALA A 66 17.68 -8.82 -15.91
N ASN A 67 16.39 -8.92 -15.59
CA ASN A 67 15.60 -7.80 -15.10
C ASN A 67 15.93 -7.59 -13.63
N CYS A 68 16.46 -6.41 -13.30
CA CYS A 68 16.80 -6.00 -11.96
C CYS A 68 15.74 -5.03 -11.44
N ALA A 69 15.29 -5.25 -10.20
CA ALA A 69 14.51 -4.32 -9.41
C ALA A 69 15.32 -3.94 -8.17
N LEU A 70 15.64 -2.66 -8.06
CA LEU A 70 16.48 -2.10 -6.99
C LEU A 70 15.64 -1.18 -6.10
N TYR A 71 15.55 -1.54 -4.84
CA TYR A 71 14.92 -0.80 -3.74
C TYR A 71 16.02 -0.17 -2.87
N PRO A 72 15.68 0.70 -1.89
CA PRO A 72 16.68 1.45 -1.13
C PRO A 72 17.76 0.57 -0.50
N ILE A 73 17.42 -0.60 0.03
CA ILE A 73 18.37 -1.49 0.73
C ILE A 73 18.34 -2.93 0.22
N GLU A 74 17.63 -3.20 -0.86
CA GLU A 74 17.43 -4.56 -1.36
C GLU A 74 17.34 -4.59 -2.87
N ALA A 75 17.72 -5.72 -3.45
CA ALA A 75 17.73 -5.92 -4.89
C ALA A 75 17.15 -7.30 -5.23
N MET A 76 16.46 -7.36 -6.36
CA MET A 76 15.97 -8.61 -6.93
C MET A 76 16.35 -8.66 -8.41
N ALA A 77 16.82 -9.81 -8.88
CA ALA A 77 17.13 -10.01 -10.30
C ALA A 77 16.69 -11.38 -10.80
N ALA A 78 16.18 -11.42 -12.03
CA ALA A 78 15.79 -12.64 -12.75
C ALA A 78 15.58 -12.36 -14.26
N PRO A 79 15.70 -13.35 -15.15
CA PRO A 79 16.03 -14.76 -14.87
C PRO A 79 17.53 -15.08 -15.03
N PHE A 80 18.00 -16.13 -14.36
CA PHE A 80 19.34 -16.71 -14.51
C PHE A 80 19.30 -18.17 -14.96
N ARG A 81 20.33 -18.59 -15.70
CA ARG A 81 20.50 -19.98 -16.20
C ARG A 81 20.93 -20.98 -15.12
N GLY A 82 21.62 -20.51 -14.09
CA GLY A 82 22.21 -21.35 -13.06
C GLY A 82 22.50 -20.56 -11.79
N ARG A 83 22.72 -21.29 -10.69
CA ARG A 83 23.02 -20.68 -9.39
C ARG A 83 24.38 -19.98 -9.38
N ASP A 84 25.36 -20.46 -10.13
CA ASP A 84 26.71 -19.91 -10.11
C ASP A 84 26.74 -18.48 -10.67
N HIS A 85 26.01 -18.23 -11.77
CA HIS A 85 25.89 -16.89 -12.37
C HIS A 85 25.20 -15.86 -11.47
N VAL A 86 24.50 -16.29 -10.41
CA VAL A 86 23.82 -15.38 -9.49
C VAL A 86 24.83 -14.58 -8.68
N PHE A 87 25.88 -15.23 -8.16
CA PHE A 87 26.87 -14.54 -7.32
C PHE A 87 27.73 -13.59 -8.15
N ASP A 88 28.15 -14.02 -9.34
CA ASP A 88 28.87 -13.17 -10.31
C ASP A 88 28.04 -11.91 -10.64
N PHE A 89 26.73 -12.06 -10.84
CA PHE A 89 25.82 -10.93 -11.08
C PHE A 89 25.72 -9.99 -9.86
N ILE A 90 25.64 -10.51 -8.64
CA ILE A 90 25.57 -9.65 -7.44
C ILE A 90 26.85 -8.83 -7.31
N GLU A 91 28.02 -9.46 -7.51
CA GLU A 91 29.31 -8.78 -7.44
C GLU A 91 29.43 -7.70 -8.53
N ASP A 92 29.08 -8.01 -9.77
CA ASP A 92 29.05 -7.04 -10.86
C ASP A 92 28.06 -5.90 -10.59
N LEU A 93 26.86 -6.20 -10.06
CA LEU A 93 25.86 -5.19 -9.72
C LEU A 93 26.38 -4.25 -8.63
N VAL A 94 27.08 -4.75 -7.60
CA VAL A 94 27.69 -3.90 -6.56
C VAL A 94 28.76 -2.99 -7.16
N VAL A 95 29.63 -3.52 -8.04
CA VAL A 95 30.65 -2.72 -8.74
C VAL A 95 29.98 -1.64 -9.58
N PHE A 96 28.94 -1.98 -10.33
CA PHE A 96 28.18 -1.05 -11.16
C PHE A 96 27.53 0.08 -10.34
N LEU A 97 26.91 -0.25 -9.19
CA LEU A 97 26.30 0.76 -8.34
C LEU A 97 27.35 1.71 -7.74
N ASN A 98 28.50 1.18 -7.34
CA ASN A 98 29.62 1.98 -6.86
C ASN A 98 30.21 2.86 -7.98
N ASP A 99 30.31 2.36 -9.21
CA ASP A 99 30.77 3.14 -10.37
C ASP A 99 29.82 4.31 -10.69
N ILE A 100 28.50 4.07 -10.67
CA ILE A 100 27.51 5.15 -10.81
C ILE A 100 27.68 6.16 -9.67
N TYR A 101 27.87 5.69 -8.43
CA TYR A 101 28.06 6.59 -7.31
C TYR A 101 29.31 7.45 -7.51
N GLU A 102 30.46 6.86 -7.85
CA GLU A 102 31.72 7.56 -8.03
C GLU A 102 31.64 8.58 -9.17
N ASN A 103 31.04 8.20 -10.29
CA ASN A 103 30.95 9.03 -11.50
C ASN A 103 29.72 9.93 -11.54
N ARG A 104 28.91 9.99 -10.48
CA ARG A 104 27.62 10.73 -10.44
C ARG A 104 27.69 12.21 -10.84
N SER A 105 28.86 12.85 -10.74
CA SER A 105 29.05 14.24 -11.17
C SER A 105 29.06 14.41 -12.69
N GLU A 106 29.39 13.35 -13.44
CA GLU A 106 29.47 13.35 -14.90
C GLU A 106 28.21 12.78 -15.55
N LEU A 107 27.39 12.07 -14.77
CA LEU A 107 26.15 11.44 -15.23
C LEU A 107 24.98 12.43 -15.20
N THR A 108 24.08 12.33 -16.18
CA THR A 108 22.86 13.13 -16.22
C THR A 108 21.71 12.38 -15.56
N PRO A 109 21.21 12.80 -14.38
CA PRO A 109 20.11 12.12 -13.72
C PRO A 109 18.76 12.41 -14.39
N SER A 110 17.87 11.43 -14.37
CA SER A 110 16.46 11.57 -14.76
C SER A 110 15.55 11.36 -13.56
N ASN A 111 14.93 12.45 -13.08
CA ASN A 111 13.90 12.40 -12.04
C ASN A 111 12.50 12.06 -12.61
N LYS A 112 12.42 11.61 -13.87
CA LYS A 112 11.14 11.24 -14.48
C LYS A 112 10.63 9.96 -13.83
N ILE A 113 9.59 10.11 -13.00
CA ILE A 113 8.89 9.00 -12.38
C ILE A 113 8.03 8.30 -13.44
N HIS A 114 8.24 7.00 -13.57
CA HIS A 114 7.40 6.08 -14.31
C HIS A 114 6.17 5.75 -13.45
N GLN A 115 5.01 6.22 -13.88
CA GLN A 115 3.74 5.76 -13.32
C GLN A 115 3.23 4.63 -14.20
N GLU A 116 3.11 3.43 -13.63
CA GLU A 116 2.28 2.41 -14.26
C GLU A 116 0.82 2.92 -14.23
N PRO A 117 0.08 2.79 -15.34
CA PRO A 117 -1.32 3.17 -15.34
C PRO A 117 -2.04 2.38 -14.24
N ALA A 118 -2.84 3.08 -13.44
CA ALA A 118 -3.50 2.50 -12.28
C ALA A 118 -4.16 1.16 -12.64
N SER A 119 -3.97 0.14 -11.79
CA SER A 119 -4.67 -1.13 -11.97
C SER A 119 -6.16 -0.88 -12.03
N ILE A 120 -6.88 -1.63 -12.87
CA ILE A 120 -8.35 -1.54 -12.93
C ILE A 120 -8.94 -1.72 -11.53
N VAL A 121 -8.35 -2.60 -10.72
CA VAL A 121 -8.77 -2.86 -9.34
C VAL A 121 -8.66 -1.60 -8.49
N ASP A 122 -7.59 -0.82 -8.62
CA ASP A 122 -7.38 0.40 -7.85
C ASP A 122 -8.32 1.52 -8.30
N ILE A 123 -8.59 1.61 -9.61
CA ILE A 123 -9.62 2.50 -10.14
C ILE A 123 -10.99 2.11 -9.56
N VAL A 124 -11.35 0.82 -9.54
CA VAL A 124 -12.61 0.35 -8.96
C VAL A 124 -12.73 0.67 -7.47
N LYS A 125 -11.64 0.60 -6.70
CA LYS A 125 -11.65 0.97 -5.28
C LYS A 125 -12.03 2.44 -5.07
N ALA A 126 -11.67 3.31 -6.00
CA ALA A 126 -12.02 4.72 -5.96
C ALA A 126 -13.47 5.00 -6.41
N LEU A 127 -14.11 4.08 -7.15
CA LEU A 127 -15.49 4.25 -7.62
C LEU A 127 -16.53 3.98 -6.50
N PRO A 128 -17.78 4.43 -6.68
CA PRO A 128 -18.87 4.18 -5.72
C PRO A 128 -19.21 2.69 -5.56
N ARG A 129 -18.81 1.84 -6.52
CA ARG A 129 -19.01 0.37 -6.53
C ARG A 129 -20.48 -0.07 -6.40
N THR A 130 -21.43 0.79 -6.78
CA THR A 130 -22.88 0.51 -6.76
C THR A 130 -23.32 -0.41 -7.91
N ASN A 131 -22.53 -0.51 -8.98
CA ASN A 131 -22.91 -1.17 -10.23
C ASN A 131 -24.27 -0.66 -10.79
N CYS A 132 -24.59 0.63 -10.59
CA CYS A 132 -25.89 1.21 -10.94
C CYS A 132 -26.19 1.22 -12.45
N ARG A 133 -25.16 1.11 -13.30
CA ARG A 133 -25.22 1.16 -14.77
C ARG A 133 -25.70 2.48 -15.38
N LYS A 134 -25.86 3.54 -14.59
CA LYS A 134 -26.28 4.87 -15.06
C LYS A 134 -25.29 5.50 -16.06
N CYS A 135 -24.02 5.13 -15.99
CA CYS A 135 -22.95 5.53 -16.92
C CYS A 135 -22.92 4.69 -18.22
N GLY A 136 -23.87 3.77 -18.43
CA GLY A 136 -23.94 2.93 -19.63
C GLY A 136 -23.07 1.66 -19.61
N TYR A 137 -22.19 1.50 -18.62
CA TYR A 137 -21.37 0.30 -18.46
C TYR A 137 -22.06 -0.77 -17.61
N ALA A 138 -21.85 -2.04 -17.95
CA ALA A 138 -22.50 -3.18 -17.29
C ALA A 138 -22.15 -3.33 -15.79
N THR A 139 -20.94 -2.89 -15.41
CA THR A 139 -20.39 -2.92 -14.03
C THR A 139 -19.42 -1.75 -13.80
N CYS A 140 -19.17 -1.39 -12.55
CA CYS A 140 -18.12 -0.43 -12.18
C CYS A 140 -16.72 -0.90 -12.63
N MET A 141 -16.49 -2.22 -12.71
CA MET A 141 -15.25 -2.80 -13.25
C MET A 141 -15.10 -2.51 -14.75
N ALA A 142 -16.18 -2.61 -15.52
CA ALA A 142 -16.18 -2.27 -16.94
C ALA A 142 -15.96 -0.77 -17.17
N PHE A 143 -16.60 0.08 -16.36
CA PHE A 143 -16.34 1.53 -16.37
C PHE A 143 -14.87 1.84 -16.02
N ALA A 144 -14.32 1.21 -14.98
CA ALA A 144 -12.92 1.38 -14.59
C ALA A 144 -11.93 0.94 -15.68
N ALA A 145 -12.23 -0.15 -16.40
CA ALA A 145 -11.43 -0.61 -17.52
C ALA A 145 -11.43 0.41 -18.67
N ALA A 146 -12.61 0.93 -19.02
CA ALA A 146 -12.75 1.97 -20.03
C ALA A 146 -12.05 3.27 -19.62
N LEU A 147 -12.14 3.65 -18.34
CA LEU A 147 -11.45 4.83 -17.79
C LEU A 147 -9.93 4.69 -17.91
N ARG A 148 -9.38 3.51 -17.57
CA ARG A 148 -7.94 3.23 -17.71
C ARG A 148 -7.47 3.30 -19.16
N ASN A 149 -8.32 2.86 -20.09
CA ASN A 149 -8.02 2.86 -21.52
C ASN A 149 -8.24 4.24 -22.18
N GLY A 150 -8.78 5.23 -21.45
CA GLY A 150 -9.09 6.56 -21.97
C GLY A 150 -10.35 6.62 -22.85
N GLU A 151 -11.22 5.60 -22.77
CA GLU A 151 -12.48 5.52 -23.54
C GLU A 151 -13.61 6.35 -22.90
N THR A 152 -13.48 6.70 -21.61
CA THR A 152 -14.42 7.51 -20.82
C THR A 152 -13.63 8.34 -19.80
N THR A 153 -14.30 9.26 -19.11
CA THR A 153 -13.75 10.15 -18.09
C THR A 153 -14.47 9.96 -16.76
N PRO A 154 -13.86 10.34 -15.61
CA PRO A 154 -14.51 10.13 -14.31
C PRO A 154 -15.84 10.87 -14.17
N ALA A 155 -16.00 12.00 -14.86
CA ALA A 155 -17.23 12.80 -14.88
C ALA A 155 -18.42 12.07 -15.53
N ASP A 156 -18.17 11.04 -16.34
CA ASP A 156 -19.22 10.25 -17.00
C ASP A 156 -19.93 9.28 -16.04
N CYS A 157 -19.47 9.17 -14.78
CA CYS A 157 -20.16 8.42 -13.74
C CYS A 157 -20.98 9.38 -12.84
N PRO A 158 -22.32 9.37 -12.92
CA PRO A 158 -23.17 10.31 -12.17
C PRO A 158 -22.99 10.21 -10.66
N ASP A 159 -22.91 8.97 -10.15
CA ASP A 159 -22.72 8.70 -8.72
C ASP A 159 -21.28 9.01 -8.23
N PHE A 160 -20.35 9.31 -9.14
CA PHE A 160 -18.96 9.70 -8.82
C PHE A 160 -18.71 11.19 -9.00
N ALA A 161 -19.46 11.85 -9.90
CA ALA A 161 -19.35 13.28 -10.18
C ALA A 161 -20.10 14.16 -9.15
N GLU A 162 -21.06 13.61 -8.41
CA GLU A 162 -21.77 14.31 -7.34
C GLU A 162 -20.95 14.26 -6.02
N PRO A 163 -20.85 15.36 -5.26
CA PRO A 163 -20.26 15.31 -3.93
C PRO A 163 -21.10 14.36 -3.05
N ILE A 164 -20.43 13.41 -2.41
CA ILE A 164 -21.03 12.51 -1.41
C ILE A 164 -21.70 13.40 -0.36
N SER A 165 -23.02 13.35 -0.24
CA SER A 165 -23.77 14.11 0.76
C SER A 165 -23.22 13.78 2.16
N VAL A 166 -22.78 14.80 2.91
CA VAL A 166 -22.20 14.62 4.25
C VAL A 166 -23.34 14.76 5.26
N CYS A 167 -23.61 13.70 6.01
CA CYS A 167 -24.56 13.73 7.13
C CYS A 167 -23.88 14.34 8.36
N ALA A 168 -24.21 15.59 8.69
CA ALA A 168 -23.82 16.17 9.97
C ALA A 168 -24.83 15.74 11.05
N VAL A 169 -24.35 15.05 12.08
CA VAL A 169 -25.19 14.60 13.21
C VAL A 169 -24.98 15.54 14.40
N TYR A 170 -26.03 16.24 14.79
CA TYR A 170 -26.01 17.19 15.91
C TYR A 170 -26.71 16.61 17.14
N PRO A 171 -26.04 16.50 18.29
CA PRO A 171 -26.68 16.14 19.54
C PRO A 171 -27.57 17.29 20.04
N VAL A 172 -28.80 16.97 20.40
CA VAL A 172 -29.74 17.87 21.08
C VAL A 172 -29.60 17.62 22.56
N PHE A 173 -29.15 18.64 23.28
CA PHE A 173 -28.96 18.57 24.73
C PHE A 173 -30.24 18.99 25.45
N GLY A 174 -30.63 18.20 26.44
CA GLY A 174 -31.65 18.54 27.42
C GLY A 174 -31.16 19.63 28.39
N PRO A 175 -32.07 20.18 29.22
CA PRO A 175 -31.77 21.29 30.14
C PRO A 175 -30.75 20.95 31.24
N ASP A 176 -30.44 19.67 31.44
CA ASP A 176 -29.42 19.16 32.37
C ASP A 176 -28.07 18.87 31.69
N GLY A 177 -27.95 19.14 30.39
CA GLY A 177 -26.75 18.89 29.59
C GLY A 177 -26.61 17.44 29.09
N THR A 178 -27.62 16.59 29.27
CA THR A 178 -27.63 15.22 28.71
C THR A 178 -28.11 15.24 27.26
N VAL A 179 -27.60 14.35 26.40
CA VAL A 179 -28.05 14.26 25.00
C VAL A 179 -29.39 13.53 24.95
N GLU A 180 -30.48 14.23 24.66
CA GLU A 180 -31.83 13.65 24.59
C GLU A 180 -32.14 13.04 23.21
N SER A 181 -31.56 13.60 22.14
CA SER A 181 -31.75 13.07 20.78
C SER A 181 -30.63 13.54 19.83
N THR A 182 -30.58 12.99 18.63
CA THR A 182 -29.65 13.43 17.58
C THR A 182 -30.41 13.76 16.31
N ILE A 183 -30.10 14.91 15.70
CA ILE A 183 -30.65 15.31 14.40
C ILE A 183 -29.58 15.09 13.34
N ALA A 184 -29.90 14.34 12.29
CA ALA A 184 -29.07 14.21 11.11
C ALA A 184 -29.54 15.22 10.05
N ILE A 185 -28.63 16.08 9.59
CA ILE A 185 -28.90 17.02 8.50
C ILE A 185 -28.04 16.60 7.32
N GLU A 186 -28.69 16.30 6.20
CA GLU A 186 -28.04 16.09 4.91
C GLU A 186 -27.52 17.43 4.41
N THR A 187 -26.21 17.55 4.20
CA THR A 187 -25.58 18.77 3.71
C THR A 187 -24.82 18.51 2.42
N ASP A 188 -24.96 19.42 1.44
CA ASP A 188 -24.36 19.33 0.11
C ASP A 188 -22.84 19.63 0.08
N GLY A 189 -22.14 19.49 1.22
CA GLY A 189 -20.69 19.60 1.28
C GLY A 189 -20.10 20.98 0.95
N ARG A 190 -20.89 22.06 0.94
CA ARG A 190 -20.35 23.43 0.85
C ARG A 190 -19.85 23.89 2.21
N GLU A 191 -18.53 24.01 2.35
CA GLU A 191 -17.92 24.77 3.44
C GLU A 191 -18.46 26.21 3.45
N PRO A 192 -18.91 26.74 4.61
CA PRO A 192 -19.21 28.16 4.70
C PRO A 192 -17.92 28.97 4.69
N ALA A 193 -17.88 29.99 3.82
CA ALA A 193 -16.76 30.90 3.67
C ALA A 193 -16.47 31.69 4.96
N ASN A 194 -15.18 31.79 5.30
CA ASN A 194 -14.58 32.58 6.38
C ASN A 194 -15.16 34.01 6.48
N GLN A 195 -15.42 34.49 7.71
CA GLN A 195 -15.12 35.87 8.13
C GLN A 195 -14.71 35.90 9.63
N GLU A 196 -13.42 36.16 9.83
CA GLU A 196 -12.76 37.08 10.79
C GLU A 196 -13.32 37.25 12.23
N GLU A 197 -12.51 36.90 13.25
CA GLU A 197 -11.83 37.83 14.19
C GLU A 197 -11.36 37.12 15.49
N GLU A 198 -10.07 37.28 15.81
CA GLU A 198 -9.46 37.01 17.14
C GLU A 198 -9.84 38.13 18.14
N PRO A 199 -9.84 37.90 19.48
CA PRO A 199 -8.62 38.21 20.25
C PRO A 199 -8.36 37.40 21.55
N SER A 200 -7.10 36.97 21.68
CA SER A 200 -6.21 36.91 22.86
C SER A 200 -6.74 36.73 24.30
N ARG A 201 -6.18 35.75 25.04
CA ARG A 201 -5.64 35.95 26.40
C ARG A 201 -4.64 34.87 26.85
N GLN A 202 -3.50 35.36 27.37
CA GLN A 202 -2.42 34.66 28.11
C GLN A 202 -2.99 34.10 29.44
N THR A 203 -2.49 33.06 30.14
CA THR A 203 -1.11 32.70 30.52
C THR A 203 -1.09 31.26 31.12
N GLU A 204 0.02 30.54 30.98
CA GLU A 204 0.44 29.29 31.69
C GLU A 204 0.71 29.50 33.22
N PRO A 205 0.97 28.51 34.14
CA PRO A 205 1.71 27.24 33.91
C PRO A 205 1.37 25.98 34.78
N SER A 206 2.09 24.87 34.45
CA SER A 206 2.40 23.66 35.23
C SER A 206 1.24 22.69 35.54
N THR A 207 1.34 21.38 35.34
CA THR A 207 2.40 20.51 35.88
C THR A 207 2.57 19.24 35.03
N GLU A 208 3.82 18.82 34.89
CA GLU A 208 4.29 17.56 34.33
C GLU A 208 3.54 16.34 34.89
N THR A 209 3.02 15.50 34.00
CA THR A 209 3.01 14.05 34.21
C THR A 209 3.12 13.38 32.84
N LEU A 210 4.26 12.72 32.59
CA LEU A 210 4.48 11.95 31.36
C LEU A 210 3.36 10.91 31.18
N PRO A 211 2.67 10.85 30.02
CA PRO A 211 1.95 9.65 29.65
C PRO A 211 2.94 8.65 29.05
N GLU A 212 3.07 7.55 29.79
CA GLU A 212 3.50 6.22 29.40
C GLU A 212 3.65 6.00 27.88
N GLN A 213 4.90 5.83 27.44
CA GLN A 213 5.24 5.50 26.06
C GLN A 213 4.79 4.06 25.75
N THR A 214 3.62 3.89 25.14
CA THR A 214 3.36 2.69 24.33
C THR A 214 3.98 2.94 22.95
N GLU A 215 5.22 2.53 22.75
CA GLU A 215 5.83 2.53 21.41
C GLU A 215 4.97 1.71 20.44
N PRO A 216 4.67 2.22 19.23
CA PRO A 216 3.88 1.47 18.26
C PRO A 216 4.68 0.26 17.76
N LEU A 217 4.09 -0.92 17.86
CA LEU A 217 4.64 -2.16 17.32
C LEU A 217 4.70 -2.06 15.79
N TYR A 218 5.92 -2.12 15.24
CA TYR A 218 6.18 -2.27 13.81
C TYR A 218 6.42 -3.75 13.52
N ASP A 219 5.88 -4.27 12.41
CA ASP A 219 6.23 -5.62 11.96
C ASP A 219 7.57 -5.65 11.21
N ARG A 220 8.06 -6.85 10.87
CA ARG A 220 9.32 -7.08 10.15
C ARG A 220 9.35 -6.42 8.75
N PHE A 221 8.23 -5.89 8.27
CA PHE A 221 8.08 -5.19 6.99
C PHE A 221 7.87 -3.68 7.14
N GLY A 222 7.93 -3.13 8.36
CA GLY A 222 7.85 -1.69 8.62
C GLY A 222 6.44 -1.09 8.48
N ILE A 223 5.39 -1.92 8.54
CA ILE A 223 4.00 -1.47 8.41
C ILE A 223 3.51 -0.95 9.77
N ARG A 224 2.79 0.18 9.78
CA ARG A 224 2.21 0.79 11.00
C ARG A 224 0.92 0.06 11.38
N ILE A 225 1.05 -0.97 12.21
CA ILE A 225 0.04 -1.97 12.54
C ILE A 225 -1.29 -1.39 13.03
N GLN A 226 -1.27 -0.32 13.84
CA GLN A 226 -2.50 0.26 14.40
C GLN A 226 -3.20 1.28 13.49
N LYS A 227 -2.56 1.74 12.40
CA LYS A 227 -3.13 2.81 11.55
C LYS A 227 -3.77 2.31 10.25
N ASP A 228 -3.53 1.05 9.87
CA ASP A 228 -3.96 0.52 8.56
C ASP A 228 -5.20 -0.38 8.61
N LEU A 229 -5.55 -0.96 9.76
CA LEU A 229 -6.83 -1.64 9.95
C LEU A 229 -7.88 -0.65 10.46
N THR A 230 -9.01 -0.58 9.79
CA THR A 230 -10.18 0.15 10.28
C THR A 230 -10.75 -0.53 11.52
N GLY A 231 -11.46 0.21 12.38
CA GLY A 231 -12.08 -0.38 13.58
C GLY A 231 -12.93 -1.62 13.27
N ARG A 232 -13.65 -1.59 12.13
CA ARG A 232 -14.47 -2.73 11.69
C ARG A 232 -13.66 -3.93 11.24
N GLU A 233 -12.52 -3.73 10.59
CA GLU A 233 -11.61 -4.82 10.22
C GLU A 233 -10.95 -5.45 11.45
N LEU A 234 -10.70 -4.64 12.49
CA LEU A 234 -10.13 -5.11 13.76
C LEU A 234 -11.15 -5.98 14.52
N GLU A 235 -12.43 -5.58 14.56
CA GLU A 235 -13.53 -6.41 15.09
C GLU A 235 -13.64 -7.75 14.36
N VAL A 236 -13.62 -7.74 13.02
CA VAL A 236 -13.67 -8.96 12.21
C VAL A 236 -12.44 -9.83 12.47
N LEU A 237 -11.24 -9.25 12.58
CA LEU A 237 -10.01 -9.99 12.84
C LEU A 237 -10.03 -10.67 14.22
N ARG A 238 -10.59 -10.02 15.25
CA ARG A 238 -10.77 -10.63 16.59
C ARG A 238 -11.64 -11.88 16.52
N LEU A 239 -12.81 -11.76 15.88
CA LEU A 239 -13.72 -12.91 15.73
C LEU A 239 -13.12 -14.02 14.85
N VAL A 240 -12.30 -13.66 13.86
CA VAL A 240 -11.52 -14.62 13.06
C VAL A 240 -10.53 -15.38 13.94
N ALA A 241 -9.84 -14.68 14.85
CA ALA A 241 -8.86 -15.27 15.76
C ALA A 241 -9.51 -16.15 16.84
N ASP A 242 -10.74 -15.81 17.27
CA ASP A 242 -11.58 -16.64 18.14
C ASP A 242 -12.16 -17.88 17.44
N GLY A 243 -11.92 -18.03 16.13
CA GLY A 243 -12.35 -19.19 15.35
C GLY A 243 -13.80 -19.13 14.85
N ALA A 244 -14.49 -18.00 15.01
CA ALA A 244 -15.84 -17.82 14.48
C ALA A 244 -15.83 -17.98 12.96
N SER A 245 -16.88 -18.57 12.39
CA SER A 245 -17.08 -18.70 10.94
C SER A 245 -17.59 -17.40 10.32
N ASN A 246 -17.54 -17.28 8.99
CA ASN A 246 -18.04 -16.07 8.33
C ASN A 246 -19.55 -15.87 8.54
N SER A 247 -20.31 -16.95 8.76
CA SER A 247 -21.75 -16.88 9.09
C SER A 247 -21.96 -16.37 10.51
N GLU A 248 -21.23 -16.90 11.49
CA GLU A 248 -21.30 -16.42 12.88
C GLU A 248 -20.85 -14.97 12.99
N ILE A 249 -19.79 -14.57 12.30
CA ILE A 249 -19.37 -13.16 12.23
C ILE A 249 -20.47 -12.30 11.61
N SER A 250 -21.16 -12.79 10.58
CA SER A 250 -22.23 -12.06 9.92
C SER A 250 -23.41 -11.78 10.87
N GLU A 251 -23.74 -12.76 11.71
CA GLU A 251 -24.79 -12.67 12.72
C GLU A 251 -24.36 -11.76 13.88
N MET A 252 -23.16 -11.96 14.43
CA MET A 252 -22.64 -11.17 15.55
C MET A 252 -22.47 -9.69 15.21
N LEU A 253 -22.08 -9.40 13.97
CA LEU A 253 -21.82 -8.04 13.50
C LEU A 253 -23.00 -7.43 12.73
N CYS A 254 -24.12 -8.15 12.59
CA CYS A 254 -25.31 -7.73 11.84
C CYS A 254 -25.01 -7.23 10.40
N ILE A 255 -24.15 -7.94 9.68
CA ILE A 255 -23.75 -7.60 8.29
C ILE A 255 -23.91 -8.81 7.37
N SER A 256 -23.98 -8.60 6.07
CA SER A 256 -24.13 -9.73 5.14
C SER A 256 -22.89 -10.65 5.14
N PRO A 257 -23.06 -11.98 4.93
CA PRO A 257 -21.93 -12.91 4.79
C PRO A 257 -20.96 -12.53 3.66
N HIS A 258 -21.47 -11.87 2.62
CA HIS A 258 -20.65 -11.33 1.53
C HIS A 258 -19.74 -10.20 2.03
N THR A 259 -20.27 -9.30 2.85
CA THR A 259 -19.53 -8.19 3.48
C THR A 259 -18.43 -8.73 4.38
N VAL A 260 -18.71 -9.79 5.17
CA VAL A 260 -17.69 -10.47 6.00
C VAL A 260 -16.56 -11.02 5.14
N LYS A 261 -16.87 -11.71 4.04
CA LYS A 261 -15.84 -12.23 3.11
C LYS A 261 -14.96 -11.10 2.57
N SER A 262 -15.56 -9.97 2.19
CA SER A 262 -14.80 -8.81 1.73
C SER A 262 -13.87 -8.25 2.82
N HIS A 263 -14.35 -8.12 4.06
CA HIS A 263 -13.50 -7.69 5.18
C HIS A 263 -12.33 -8.66 5.42
N VAL A 264 -12.59 -9.97 5.43
CA VAL A 264 -11.53 -10.99 5.62
C VAL A 264 -10.48 -10.91 4.51
N ILE A 265 -10.88 -10.74 3.25
CA ILE A 265 -9.93 -10.59 2.13
C ILE A 265 -9.11 -9.31 2.28
N HIS A 266 -9.72 -8.19 2.66
CA HIS A 266 -9.00 -6.94 2.87
C HIS A 266 -8.01 -7.05 4.03
N ILE A 267 -8.41 -7.69 5.13
CA ILE A 267 -7.53 -8.01 6.26
C ILE A 267 -6.35 -8.84 5.77
N PHE A 268 -6.58 -9.91 5.02
CA PHE A 268 -5.50 -10.78 4.52
C PHE A 268 -4.50 -10.02 3.64
N ASN A 269 -5.00 -9.17 2.75
CA ASN A 269 -4.15 -8.34 1.89
C ASN A 269 -3.37 -7.30 2.70
N LYS A 270 -3.99 -6.65 3.68
CA LYS A 270 -3.33 -5.65 4.54
C LYS A 270 -2.28 -6.27 5.45
N LEU A 271 -2.53 -7.48 5.93
CA LEU A 271 -1.63 -8.25 6.79
C LEU A 271 -0.60 -9.08 6.00
N ASN A 272 -0.72 -9.12 4.67
CA ASN A 272 0.06 -9.97 3.77
C ASN A 272 0.07 -11.46 4.18
N VAL A 273 -1.10 -11.97 4.61
CA VAL A 273 -1.30 -13.37 4.99
C VAL A 273 -2.22 -14.08 4.00
N ASN A 274 -2.01 -15.38 3.82
CA ASN A 274 -2.73 -16.14 2.79
C ASN A 274 -3.88 -17.00 3.34
N ASP A 275 -3.95 -17.20 4.65
CA ASP A 275 -4.99 -18.03 5.26
C ASP A 275 -5.45 -17.50 6.63
N ARG A 276 -6.61 -18.03 7.05
CA ARG A 276 -7.29 -17.65 8.29
C ARG A 276 -6.47 -17.97 9.54
N THR A 277 -5.72 -19.06 9.51
CA THR A 277 -4.86 -19.49 10.62
C THR A 277 -3.68 -18.54 10.76
N GLN A 278 -3.07 -18.12 9.66
CA GLN A 278 -2.01 -17.10 9.63
C GLN A 278 -2.52 -15.76 10.17
N ALA A 279 -3.74 -15.35 9.78
CA ALA A 279 -4.36 -14.13 10.31
C ALA A 279 -4.61 -14.22 11.84
N ALA A 280 -5.09 -15.36 12.34
CA ALA A 280 -5.28 -15.59 13.76
C ALA A 280 -3.95 -15.58 14.55
N VAL A 281 -2.93 -16.28 14.05
CA VAL A 281 -1.57 -16.27 14.64
C VAL A 281 -0.98 -14.87 14.63
N TRP A 282 -1.23 -14.10 13.56
CA TRP A 282 -0.81 -12.72 13.47
C TRP A 282 -1.49 -11.83 14.53
N ALA A 283 -2.80 -12.00 14.76
CA ALA A 283 -3.54 -11.26 15.77
C ALA A 283 -3.00 -11.48 17.20
N VAL A 284 -2.68 -12.75 17.54
CA VAL A 284 -2.07 -13.11 18.84
C VAL A 284 -0.68 -12.50 18.99
N ARG A 285 0.16 -12.58 17.96
CA ARG A 285 1.54 -12.07 18.01
C ARG A 285 1.61 -10.56 18.19
N ASN A 286 0.61 -9.84 17.72
CA ASN A 286 0.53 -8.38 17.77
C ASN A 286 -0.40 -7.85 18.88
N GLN A 287 -0.80 -8.72 19.83
CA GLN A 287 -1.61 -8.34 21.00
C GLN A 287 -2.93 -7.63 20.66
N ILE A 288 -3.55 -8.02 19.53
CA ILE A 288 -4.90 -7.53 19.16
C ILE A 288 -5.99 -8.26 19.94
N ILE A 289 -5.67 -9.48 20.38
CA ILE A 289 -6.41 -10.35 21.29
C ILE A 289 -5.48 -10.83 22.41
#